data_AF-A0A523XLY6-F1
#
_entry.id   AF-A0A523XLY6-F1
#
_cell.length_a   1.000
_cell.length_b   1.000
_cell.length_c   1.000
_cell.angle_alpha   90.00
_cell.angle_beta   90.00
_cell.angle_gamma   90.00
#
_symmetry.space_group_name_H-M   'P 1'
#
loop_
_entity.id
_entity.type
_entity.pdbx_description
1 polymer ?
#
loop_
_entity_poly.entity_id
_entity_poly.type
_entity_poly.pdbx_seq_one_letter_code
_entity_poly.pdbx_strand_id
1 'polypeptide(L)'
;ARLLSEEGIQPDIVAGHSLGEYVALVIAGSLSFEDGLKAVIERGRAMSRAGNTVPGAMAAVLAPVDIVKEIMDEVKNAYLTIANYNSKSQTVVSGDIESIEEVLEISKKKGVSAIRLNVSTAFHSQIVKNVEEEMEKVLSKIEFRPPSIPVFSNVTSLPYPNDPSLMRNLLVEQISSSVRWVDEVENMYKAGARYFVEVGPKKALFSFAKDILKDKNDLKVFNTLSAKDDDINKIKDTINKIIQAGYENGEIEVSALDQSFEHSIVQKEIPVFTSKKSDFESFIQKNPSLLENFLKTGHEIYTTYLGKSETRSVSSLSEELIGITGVGIGLPGKSQNVFDDENIDLILSGHNFIDTVEDEIKQHILDKNINRLVKSPDGSASFEEINDLSQVISLAGQMGKFDPINDFGLNEKFIQSLDITFTLAICAGLEALTDAGIPLVKSSITTTTGKVLEGEWALPEELQEETGIIFASAFPGYDNLIKEINGYQKSEEERSFSRNFLFKVLSLGHAQFAQMIKAKGPNTQINAACASTTQAIGIAEDWIKTGRCNRVIVIAAD
;
A
#
# COMPACT_ATOMS: atom_id res chain seq x y z
N ALA A 1 11.59 5.88 -18.89
CA ALA A 1 11.62 7.27 -19.40
C ALA A 1 12.96 7.87 -19.00
N ARG A 2 13.03 8.95 -18.20
CA ARG A 2 14.28 9.62 -17.73
C ARG A 2 15.52 8.72 -17.61
N LEU A 3 15.50 7.70 -16.74
CA LEU A 3 16.65 6.80 -16.52
C LEU A 3 17.11 6.03 -17.78
N LEU A 4 16.22 5.76 -18.75
CA LEU A 4 16.62 5.19 -20.05
C LEU A 4 17.31 6.25 -20.90
N SER A 5 16.77 7.48 -20.92
CA SER A 5 17.35 8.64 -21.62
C SER A 5 18.72 9.04 -21.07
N GLU A 6 18.90 8.99 -19.75
CA GLU A 6 20.18 9.20 -19.03
C GLU A 6 21.22 8.14 -19.42
N GLU A 7 20.79 6.89 -19.66
CA GLU A 7 21.58 5.77 -20.17
C GLU A 7 21.64 5.72 -21.72
N GLY A 8 21.23 6.81 -22.40
CA GLY A 8 21.34 7.00 -23.85
C GLY A 8 20.20 6.42 -24.71
N ILE A 9 19.25 5.70 -24.12
CA ILE A 9 18.11 5.09 -24.82
C ILE A 9 16.95 6.10 -24.88
N GLN A 10 16.95 6.93 -25.92
CA GLN A 10 15.92 7.92 -26.20
C GLN A 10 14.74 7.30 -27.00
N PRO A 11 13.49 7.77 -26.81
CA PRO A 11 12.35 7.31 -27.59
C PRO A 11 12.14 8.15 -28.87
N ASP A 12 12.17 7.52 -30.05
CA ASP A 12 11.81 8.18 -31.32
C ASP A 12 10.30 8.45 -31.47
N ILE A 13 9.48 7.63 -30.80
CA ILE A 13 8.01 7.67 -30.81
C ILE A 13 7.54 7.25 -29.40
N VAL A 14 6.51 7.92 -28.87
CA VAL A 14 5.88 7.55 -27.60
C VAL A 14 4.38 7.27 -27.78
N ALA A 15 3.88 6.40 -26.92
CA ALA A 15 2.48 5.98 -26.84
C ALA A 15 2.18 5.58 -25.40
N GLY A 16 0.92 5.64 -24.99
CA GLY A 16 0.54 5.34 -23.61
C GLY A 16 -0.88 4.84 -23.50
N HIS A 17 -1.07 3.72 -22.82
CA HIS A 17 -2.37 3.07 -22.71
C HIS A 17 -3.22 3.71 -21.60
N SER A 18 -4.39 4.27 -21.96
CA SER A 18 -5.32 4.98 -21.08
C SER A 18 -4.64 6.05 -20.22
N LEU A 19 -4.38 5.79 -18.94
CA LEU A 19 -3.69 6.72 -18.05
C LEU A 19 -2.26 7.04 -18.53
N GLY A 20 -1.63 6.11 -19.25
CA GLY A 20 -0.29 6.28 -19.81
C GLY A 20 -0.18 7.38 -20.86
N GLU A 21 -1.27 7.79 -21.51
CA GLU A 21 -1.26 8.82 -22.56
C GLU A 21 -0.83 10.19 -21.99
N TYR A 22 -1.22 10.50 -20.74
CA TYR A 22 -0.72 11.67 -20.01
C TYR A 22 0.79 11.61 -19.78
N VAL A 23 1.34 10.42 -19.50
CA VAL A 23 2.79 10.22 -19.32
C VAL A 23 3.53 10.35 -20.64
N ALA A 24 2.97 9.86 -21.75
CA ALA A 24 3.53 10.04 -23.09
C ALA A 24 3.58 11.53 -23.49
N LEU A 25 2.51 12.30 -23.22
CA LEU A 25 2.47 13.76 -23.43
C LEU A 25 3.50 14.52 -22.58
N VAL A 26 3.79 14.07 -21.34
CA VAL A 26 4.88 14.65 -20.52
C VAL A 26 6.25 14.32 -21.09
N ILE A 27 6.48 13.08 -21.56
CA ILE A 27 7.77 12.67 -22.15
C ILE A 27 8.06 13.45 -23.45
N ALA A 28 7.04 13.74 -24.26
CA ALA A 28 7.17 14.55 -25.47
C ALA A 28 7.15 16.08 -25.23
N GLY A 29 7.24 16.53 -23.96
CA GLY A 29 7.25 17.95 -23.60
C GLY A 29 5.94 18.71 -23.83
N SER A 30 4.88 18.02 -24.26
CA SER A 30 3.55 18.62 -24.51
C SER A 30 2.84 19.07 -23.25
N LEU A 31 3.18 18.46 -22.12
CA LEU A 31 2.75 18.82 -20.77
C LEU A 31 3.98 18.95 -19.87
N SER A 32 3.96 19.88 -18.92
CA SER A 32 4.90 19.81 -17.80
C SER A 32 4.56 18.60 -16.92
N PHE A 33 5.52 18.02 -16.22
CA PHE A 33 5.21 16.95 -15.25
C PHE A 33 4.31 17.42 -14.11
N GLU A 34 4.40 18.70 -13.70
CA GLU A 34 3.53 19.26 -12.67
C GLU A 34 2.06 19.27 -13.15
N ASP A 35 1.83 19.64 -14.40
CA ASP A 35 0.49 19.70 -15.00
C ASP A 35 -0.03 18.32 -15.42
N GLY A 36 0.85 17.44 -15.90
CA GLY A 36 0.53 16.02 -16.10
C GLY A 36 0.12 15.34 -14.80
N LEU A 37 0.81 15.64 -13.69
CA LEU A 37 0.46 15.14 -12.36
C LEU A 37 -0.87 15.72 -11.86
N LYS A 38 -1.12 17.03 -12.01
CA LYS A 38 -2.44 17.65 -11.72
C LYS A 38 -3.56 16.97 -12.52
N ALA A 39 -3.36 16.78 -13.83
CA ALA A 39 -4.34 16.16 -14.71
C ALA A 39 -4.61 14.69 -14.33
N VAL A 40 -3.58 13.91 -13.98
CA VAL A 40 -3.71 12.53 -13.49
C VAL A 40 -4.45 12.47 -12.15
N ILE A 41 -4.14 13.36 -11.20
CA ILE A 41 -4.82 13.45 -9.90
C ILE A 41 -6.31 13.77 -10.08
N GLU A 42 -6.66 14.79 -10.88
CA GLU A 42 -8.06 15.14 -11.10
C GLU A 42 -8.81 14.11 -11.95
N ARG A 43 -8.15 13.47 -12.93
CA ARG A 43 -8.72 12.32 -13.66
C ARG A 43 -9.07 11.18 -12.69
N GLY A 44 -8.17 10.82 -11.78
CA GLY A 44 -8.42 9.82 -10.75
C GLY A 44 -9.59 10.19 -9.83
N ARG A 45 -9.63 11.45 -9.37
CA ARG A 45 -10.72 11.99 -8.54
C ARG A 45 -12.08 11.96 -9.26
N ALA A 46 -12.13 12.37 -10.52
CA ALA A 46 -13.35 12.41 -11.32
C ALA A 46 -13.82 11.00 -11.73
N MET A 47 -12.91 10.09 -12.08
CA MET A 47 -13.22 8.67 -12.33
C MET A 47 -13.74 7.96 -11.06
N SER A 48 -13.20 8.28 -9.88
CA SER A 48 -13.74 7.79 -8.60
C SER A 48 -15.16 8.29 -8.35
N ARG A 49 -15.39 9.61 -8.48
CA ARG A 49 -16.74 10.21 -8.39
C ARG A 49 -17.74 9.56 -9.34
N ALA A 50 -17.35 9.33 -10.60
CA ALA A 50 -18.23 8.71 -11.60
C ALA A 50 -18.62 7.27 -11.25
N GLY A 51 -17.70 6.48 -10.69
CA GLY A 51 -18.02 5.11 -10.24
C GLY A 51 -19.02 5.07 -9.08
N ASN A 52 -19.04 6.11 -8.25
CA ASN A 52 -20.01 6.26 -7.17
C ASN A 52 -21.39 6.78 -7.65
N THR A 53 -21.54 7.25 -8.89
CA THR A 53 -22.82 7.77 -9.43
C THR A 53 -23.50 6.84 -10.42
N VAL A 54 -22.75 6.15 -11.30
CA VAL A 54 -23.31 5.21 -12.27
C VAL A 54 -22.56 3.87 -12.19
N PRO A 55 -23.21 2.79 -11.69
CA PRO A 55 -22.58 1.49 -11.57
C PRO A 55 -22.36 0.88 -12.96
N GLY A 56 -21.12 0.52 -13.24
CA GLY A 56 -20.72 -0.16 -14.46
C GLY A 56 -19.67 -1.23 -14.18
N ALA A 57 -19.37 -2.06 -15.17
CA ALA A 57 -18.34 -3.08 -15.09
C ALA A 57 -17.55 -3.17 -16.39
N MET A 58 -16.44 -3.90 -16.34
CA MET A 58 -15.61 -4.20 -17.49
C MET A 58 -15.21 -5.68 -17.48
N ALA A 59 -15.10 -6.29 -18.66
CA ALA A 59 -14.57 -7.65 -18.82
C ALA A 59 -13.52 -7.71 -19.93
N ALA A 60 -12.38 -8.32 -19.65
CA ALA A 60 -11.39 -8.68 -20.66
C ALA A 60 -11.75 -10.04 -21.27
N VAL A 61 -12.09 -10.04 -22.56
CA VAL A 61 -12.41 -11.25 -23.33
C VAL A 61 -11.17 -11.63 -24.15
N LEU A 62 -10.66 -12.85 -23.93
CA LEU A 62 -9.46 -13.38 -24.56
C LEU A 62 -9.78 -13.96 -25.95
N ALA A 63 -10.27 -13.10 -26.84
CA ALA A 63 -10.60 -13.43 -28.23
C ALA A 63 -10.33 -12.24 -29.17
N PRO A 64 -10.19 -12.50 -30.49
CA PRO A 64 -10.19 -11.46 -31.51
C PRO A 64 -11.48 -10.65 -31.50
N VAL A 65 -11.37 -9.37 -31.85
CA VAL A 65 -12.46 -8.37 -31.84
C VAL A 65 -13.78 -8.85 -32.43
N ASP A 66 -13.77 -9.61 -33.53
CA ASP A 66 -15.00 -10.01 -34.21
C ASP A 66 -15.77 -11.11 -33.46
N ILE A 67 -15.06 -12.03 -32.79
CA ILE A 67 -15.67 -13.00 -31.86
C ILE A 67 -16.26 -12.28 -30.65
N VAL A 68 -15.67 -11.16 -30.22
CA VAL A 68 -16.19 -10.36 -29.11
C VAL A 68 -17.45 -9.58 -29.52
N LYS A 69 -17.54 -9.11 -30.77
CA LYS A 69 -18.80 -8.59 -31.34
C LYS A 69 -19.88 -9.68 -31.40
N GLU A 70 -19.57 -10.87 -31.90
CA GLU A 70 -20.49 -12.02 -31.89
C GLU A 70 -20.96 -12.44 -30.49
N ILE A 71 -20.21 -12.09 -29.43
CA ILE A 71 -20.63 -12.27 -28.03
C ILE A 71 -21.54 -11.12 -27.59
N MET A 72 -21.20 -9.87 -27.92
CA MET A 72 -21.99 -8.68 -27.60
C MET A 72 -23.36 -8.66 -28.30
N ASP A 73 -23.44 -9.13 -29.55
CA ASP A 73 -24.68 -9.19 -30.34
C ASP A 73 -25.72 -10.22 -29.80
N GLU A 74 -25.31 -11.12 -28.90
CA GLU A 74 -26.20 -12.09 -28.23
C GLU A 74 -26.73 -11.60 -26.85
N VAL A 75 -26.21 -10.48 -26.32
CA VAL A 75 -26.62 -9.86 -25.04
C VAL A 75 -27.94 -9.10 -25.20
N LYS A 76 -28.78 -9.08 -24.15
CA LYS A 76 -30.15 -8.56 -24.22
C LYS A 76 -30.38 -7.30 -23.39
N ASN A 77 -30.87 -6.26 -24.07
CA ASN A 77 -31.55 -5.07 -23.50
C ASN A 77 -30.73 -4.16 -22.57
N ALA A 78 -29.45 -3.90 -22.87
CA ALA A 78 -28.63 -2.99 -22.05
C ALA A 78 -27.44 -2.39 -22.84
N TYR A 79 -26.56 -1.60 -22.20
CA TYR A 79 -25.51 -0.82 -22.88
C TYR A 79 -24.12 -1.50 -22.79
N LEU A 80 -23.55 -1.83 -23.95
CA LEU A 80 -22.19 -2.31 -24.10
C LEU A 80 -21.41 -1.50 -25.14
N THR A 81 -20.10 -1.37 -24.93
CA THR A 81 -19.13 -0.88 -25.92
C THR A 81 -17.78 -1.58 -25.75
N ILE A 82 -16.95 -1.56 -26.79
CA ILE A 82 -15.55 -1.99 -26.67
C ILE A 82 -14.76 -0.85 -26.03
N ALA A 83 -14.22 -1.10 -24.84
CA ALA A 83 -13.43 -0.16 -24.07
C ALA A 83 -11.97 -0.12 -24.53
N ASN A 84 -11.39 -1.28 -24.81
CA ASN A 84 -9.99 -1.38 -25.24
C ASN A 84 -9.79 -2.48 -26.29
N TYR A 85 -9.21 -2.12 -27.44
CA TYR A 85 -8.71 -3.05 -28.45
C TYR A 85 -7.26 -3.39 -28.08
N ASN A 86 -7.06 -4.25 -27.07
CA ASN A 86 -5.76 -4.45 -26.43
C ASN A 86 -4.76 -5.26 -27.27
N SER A 87 -5.19 -6.34 -27.93
CA SER A 87 -4.34 -7.09 -28.85
C SER A 87 -5.17 -7.90 -29.86
N LYS A 88 -4.51 -8.66 -30.75
CA LYS A 88 -5.19 -9.55 -31.70
C LYS A 88 -5.88 -10.75 -31.04
N SER A 89 -5.66 -10.96 -29.74
CA SER A 89 -6.24 -12.02 -28.91
C SER A 89 -6.87 -11.51 -27.60
N GLN A 90 -7.00 -10.19 -27.40
CA GLN A 90 -7.70 -9.61 -26.26
C GLN A 90 -8.46 -8.33 -26.64
N THR A 91 -9.76 -8.32 -26.31
CA THR A 91 -10.61 -7.12 -26.36
C THR A 91 -11.25 -6.92 -24.98
N VAL A 92 -11.39 -5.68 -24.53
CA VAL A 92 -12.07 -5.34 -23.27
C VAL A 92 -13.39 -4.68 -23.58
N VAL A 93 -14.46 -5.15 -22.95
CA VAL A 93 -15.83 -4.62 -23.09
C VAL A 93 -16.21 -3.87 -21.81
N SER A 94 -16.89 -2.73 -21.96
CA SER A 94 -17.45 -1.89 -20.89
C SER A 94 -18.96 -1.81 -21.03
N GLY A 95 -19.67 -1.79 -19.90
CA GLY A 95 -21.13 -1.61 -19.87
C GLY A 95 -21.68 -1.55 -18.45
N ASP A 96 -23.00 -1.60 -18.34
CA ASP A 96 -23.65 -1.90 -17.05
C ASP A 96 -23.30 -3.31 -16.55
N ILE A 97 -23.55 -3.56 -15.26
CA ILE A 97 -23.14 -4.79 -14.59
C ILE A 97 -23.85 -6.02 -15.20
N GLU A 98 -25.15 -5.93 -15.47
CA GLU A 98 -25.95 -7.07 -15.97
C GLU A 98 -25.48 -7.52 -17.36
N SER A 99 -25.22 -6.57 -18.27
CA SER A 99 -24.63 -6.87 -19.58
C SER A 99 -23.29 -7.58 -19.49
N ILE A 100 -22.43 -7.14 -18.56
CA ILE A 100 -21.08 -7.69 -18.41
C ILE A 100 -21.13 -9.12 -17.84
N GLU A 101 -22.09 -9.43 -16.96
CA GLU A 101 -22.33 -10.82 -16.55
C GLU A 101 -22.88 -11.68 -17.71
N GLU A 102 -23.80 -11.18 -18.55
CA GLU A 102 -24.27 -11.93 -19.73
C GLU A 102 -23.13 -12.14 -20.77
N VAL A 103 -22.21 -11.17 -20.95
CA VAL A 103 -20.97 -11.34 -21.75
C VAL A 103 -20.10 -12.47 -21.19
N LEU A 104 -19.91 -12.55 -19.86
CA LEU A 104 -19.13 -13.61 -19.23
C LEU A 104 -19.81 -14.98 -19.40
N GLU A 105 -21.14 -15.04 -19.26
CA GLU A 105 -21.91 -16.26 -19.52
C GLU A 105 -21.85 -16.72 -20.99
N ILE A 106 -22.06 -15.82 -21.95
CA ILE A 106 -22.03 -16.14 -23.39
C ILE A 106 -20.61 -16.57 -23.81
N SER A 107 -19.57 -15.87 -23.34
CA SER A 107 -18.18 -16.27 -23.54
C SER A 107 -17.95 -17.71 -23.07
N LYS A 108 -18.36 -18.02 -21.84
CA LYS A 108 -18.27 -19.37 -21.25
C LYS A 108 -19.05 -20.42 -22.04
N LYS A 109 -20.26 -20.10 -22.53
CA LYS A 109 -21.08 -20.99 -23.39
C LYS A 109 -20.42 -21.25 -24.74
N LYS A 110 -19.71 -20.26 -25.31
CA LYS A 110 -18.92 -20.38 -26.56
C LYS A 110 -17.51 -20.96 -26.36
N GLY A 111 -17.10 -21.29 -25.13
CA GLY A 111 -15.75 -21.77 -24.81
C GLY A 111 -14.65 -20.70 -24.85
N VAL A 112 -15.02 -19.42 -24.90
CA VAL A 112 -14.12 -18.27 -24.87
C VAL A 112 -13.83 -17.89 -23.41
N SER A 113 -12.55 -17.67 -23.09
CA SER A 113 -12.16 -17.20 -21.76
C SER A 113 -12.42 -15.70 -21.63
N ALA A 114 -13.15 -15.30 -20.58
CA ALA A 114 -13.42 -13.91 -20.26
C ALA A 114 -13.32 -13.70 -18.74
N ILE A 115 -12.81 -12.53 -18.34
CA ILE A 115 -12.45 -12.22 -16.94
C ILE A 115 -13.02 -10.85 -16.58
N ARG A 116 -13.85 -10.79 -15.53
CA ARG A 116 -14.32 -9.52 -14.95
C ARG A 116 -13.13 -8.75 -14.37
N LEU A 117 -13.00 -7.48 -14.73
CA LEU A 117 -11.93 -6.61 -14.23
C LEU A 117 -12.31 -6.02 -12.88
N ASN A 118 -11.34 -5.93 -11.96
CA ASN A 118 -11.50 -5.25 -10.69
C ASN A 118 -11.34 -3.73 -10.89
N VAL A 119 -12.44 -3.07 -11.29
CA VAL A 119 -12.54 -1.63 -11.55
C VAL A 119 -13.86 -1.09 -10.99
N SER A 120 -13.89 0.18 -10.60
CA SER A 120 -15.06 0.81 -9.97
C SER A 120 -16.21 1.13 -10.93
N THR A 121 -15.96 1.26 -12.24
CA THR A 121 -17.00 1.48 -13.25
C THR A 121 -16.50 1.16 -14.67
N ALA A 122 -17.38 1.35 -15.66
CA ALA A 122 -17.19 1.10 -17.07
C ALA A 122 -16.41 2.23 -17.77
N PHE A 123 -15.10 2.29 -17.58
CA PHE A 123 -14.22 3.27 -18.23
C PHE A 123 -14.21 3.12 -19.77
N HIS A 124 -13.82 4.18 -20.49
CA HIS A 124 -13.82 4.20 -21.96
C HIS A 124 -15.20 3.85 -22.55
N SER A 125 -16.24 4.46 -21.97
CA SER A 125 -17.61 4.29 -22.41
C SER A 125 -18.48 5.51 -22.12
N GLN A 126 -19.70 5.52 -22.67
CA GLN A 126 -20.72 6.56 -22.44
C GLN A 126 -21.12 6.71 -20.96
N ILE A 127 -20.93 5.68 -20.12
CA ILE A 127 -21.22 5.71 -18.67
C ILE A 127 -20.38 6.78 -17.95
N VAL A 128 -19.13 6.99 -18.38
CA VAL A 128 -18.22 7.97 -17.76
C VAL A 128 -18.13 9.30 -18.53
N LYS A 129 -19.02 9.54 -19.52
CA LYS A 129 -18.92 10.74 -20.37
C LYS A 129 -19.11 12.06 -19.62
N ASN A 130 -19.81 12.06 -18.49
CA ASN A 130 -19.90 13.23 -17.60
C ASN A 130 -18.54 13.70 -17.05
N VAL A 131 -17.53 12.81 -17.00
CA VAL A 131 -16.15 13.16 -16.60
C VAL A 131 -15.47 14.11 -17.59
N GLU A 132 -15.89 14.10 -18.87
CA GLU A 132 -15.35 15.03 -19.89
C GLU A 132 -15.53 16.49 -19.47
N GLU A 133 -16.68 16.82 -18.89
CA GLU A 133 -16.95 18.17 -18.38
C GLU A 133 -16.11 18.54 -17.16
N GLU A 134 -15.72 17.59 -16.31
CA GLU A 134 -14.84 17.86 -15.18
C GLU A 134 -13.40 18.05 -15.67
N MET A 135 -12.98 17.22 -16.63
CA MET A 135 -11.62 17.25 -17.16
C MET A 135 -11.35 18.42 -18.10
N GLU A 136 -12.31 18.89 -18.89
CA GLU A 136 -12.15 20.15 -19.62
C GLU A 136 -11.95 21.33 -18.66
N LYS A 137 -12.64 21.36 -17.50
CA LYS A 137 -12.43 22.39 -16.44
C LYS A 137 -11.05 22.32 -15.78
N VAL A 138 -10.26 21.26 -16.02
CA VAL A 138 -8.87 21.09 -15.54
C VAL A 138 -7.90 21.36 -16.68
N LEU A 139 -8.04 20.68 -17.80
CA LEU A 139 -7.15 20.77 -18.96
C LEU A 139 -7.22 22.15 -19.65
N SER A 140 -8.33 22.89 -19.53
CA SER A 140 -8.45 24.30 -19.96
C SER A 140 -7.48 25.25 -19.24
N LYS A 141 -7.04 24.90 -18.03
CA LYS A 141 -6.10 25.69 -17.20
C LYS A 141 -4.64 25.28 -17.42
N ILE A 142 -4.41 24.21 -18.20
CA ILE A 142 -3.09 23.65 -18.47
C ILE A 142 -2.62 24.14 -19.84
N GLU A 143 -1.34 24.55 -19.91
CA GLU A 143 -0.67 24.86 -21.16
C GLU A 143 -0.30 23.55 -21.87
N PHE A 144 -0.82 23.37 -23.09
CA PHE A 144 -0.42 22.30 -23.99
C PHE A 144 0.59 22.85 -25.00
N ARG A 145 1.64 22.09 -25.27
CA ARG A 145 2.70 22.44 -26.24
C ARG A 145 2.77 21.40 -27.36
N PRO A 146 3.15 21.77 -28.60
CA PRO A 146 3.35 20.79 -29.67
C PRO A 146 4.34 19.70 -29.25
N PRO A 147 4.10 18.42 -29.55
CA PRO A 147 4.97 17.33 -29.14
C PRO A 147 6.33 17.41 -29.83
N SER A 148 7.42 17.35 -29.06
CA SER A 148 8.79 17.27 -29.61
C SER A 148 9.11 15.89 -30.20
N ILE A 149 8.44 14.85 -29.69
CA ILE A 149 8.55 13.44 -30.08
C ILE A 149 7.13 12.97 -30.42
N PRO A 150 6.87 12.32 -31.56
CA PRO A 150 5.54 11.86 -31.94
C PRO A 150 4.82 11.04 -30.85
N VAL A 151 3.77 11.64 -30.26
CA VAL A 151 2.84 10.96 -29.36
C VAL A 151 1.70 10.39 -30.18
N PHE A 152 1.45 9.09 -30.12
CA PHE A 152 0.24 8.50 -30.70
C PHE A 152 -0.94 8.58 -29.71
N SER A 153 -2.16 8.78 -30.21
CA SER A 153 -3.37 8.89 -29.39
C SER A 153 -4.23 7.64 -29.38
N ASN A 154 -4.79 7.29 -28.22
CA ASN A 154 -5.70 6.16 -28.04
C ASN A 154 -7.00 6.29 -28.84
N VAL A 155 -7.46 7.52 -29.12
CA VAL A 155 -8.74 7.81 -29.79
C VAL A 155 -8.63 7.67 -31.31
N THR A 156 -7.59 8.26 -31.90
CA THR A 156 -7.41 8.33 -33.36
C THR A 156 -6.50 7.23 -33.91
N SER A 157 -5.64 6.65 -33.07
CA SER A 157 -4.53 5.76 -33.45
C SER A 157 -3.49 6.43 -34.37
N LEU A 158 -3.43 7.76 -34.35
CA LEU A 158 -2.54 8.60 -35.15
C LEU A 158 -1.73 9.52 -34.22
N PRO A 159 -0.66 10.16 -34.72
CA PRO A 159 0.05 11.19 -33.98
C PRO A 159 -0.88 12.34 -33.52
N TYR A 160 -0.65 12.85 -32.32
CA TYR A 160 -1.28 14.06 -31.82
C TYR A 160 -1.03 15.25 -32.77
N PRO A 161 -2.03 16.12 -32.97
CA PRO A 161 -1.86 17.34 -33.78
C PRO A 161 -0.96 18.35 -33.06
N ASN A 162 -0.32 19.24 -33.82
CA ASN A 162 0.49 20.34 -33.27
C ASN A 162 -0.35 21.52 -32.72
N ASP A 163 -1.69 21.45 -32.76
CA ASP A 163 -2.57 22.49 -32.21
C ASP A 163 -2.94 22.18 -30.75
N PRO A 164 -2.54 23.00 -29.77
CA PRO A 164 -2.81 22.77 -28.35
C PRO A 164 -4.28 22.55 -27.98
N SER A 165 -5.21 23.16 -28.72
CA SER A 165 -6.66 23.04 -28.50
C SER A 165 -7.16 21.68 -28.97
N LEU A 166 -6.70 21.21 -30.14
CA LEU A 166 -7.03 19.87 -30.64
C LEU A 166 -6.40 18.77 -29.76
N MET A 167 -5.19 18.99 -29.24
CA MET A 167 -4.56 18.09 -28.26
C MET A 167 -5.39 17.96 -26.97
N ARG A 168 -5.85 19.09 -26.43
CA ARG A 168 -6.74 19.12 -25.26
C ARG A 168 -8.03 18.35 -25.53
N ASN A 169 -8.71 18.64 -26.64
CA ASN A 169 -9.98 18.03 -26.99
C ASN A 169 -9.88 16.49 -27.08
N LEU A 170 -8.82 15.98 -27.71
CA LEU A 170 -8.55 14.54 -27.78
C LEU A 170 -8.35 13.91 -26.39
N LEU A 171 -7.61 14.58 -25.49
CA LEU A 171 -7.35 14.09 -24.14
C LEU A 171 -8.58 14.17 -23.20
N VAL A 172 -9.56 15.02 -23.53
CA VAL A 172 -10.90 15.00 -22.91
C VAL A 172 -11.72 13.83 -23.45
N GLU A 173 -11.87 13.74 -24.77
CA GLU A 173 -12.64 12.70 -25.49
C GLU A 173 -12.16 11.27 -25.18
N GLN A 174 -10.88 11.11 -24.86
CA GLN A 174 -10.26 9.83 -24.49
C GLN A 174 -10.96 9.09 -23.34
N ILE A 175 -11.60 9.80 -22.42
CA ILE A 175 -12.14 9.20 -21.19
C ILE A 175 -13.42 8.40 -21.47
N SER A 176 -14.25 8.82 -22.44
CA SER A 176 -15.41 8.05 -22.91
C SER A 176 -15.14 7.22 -24.17
N SER A 177 -14.03 7.47 -24.87
CA SER A 177 -13.66 6.79 -26.12
C SER A 177 -12.84 5.51 -25.92
N SER A 178 -13.01 4.55 -26.83
CA SER A 178 -12.25 3.30 -26.86
C SER A 178 -10.74 3.52 -27.01
N VAL A 179 -9.93 2.78 -26.25
CA VAL A 179 -8.47 2.71 -26.46
C VAL A 179 -8.14 1.78 -27.63
N ARG A 180 -7.71 2.34 -28.75
CA ARG A 180 -7.45 1.61 -30.01
C ARG A 180 -6.00 1.12 -30.13
N TRP A 181 -5.52 0.43 -29.11
CA TRP A 181 -4.11 0.05 -28.95
C TRP A 181 -3.56 -0.83 -30.09
N VAL A 182 -4.38 -1.74 -30.66
CA VAL A 182 -4.02 -2.53 -31.86
C VAL A 182 -3.64 -1.63 -33.04
N ASP A 183 -4.52 -0.69 -33.40
CA ASP A 183 -4.30 0.25 -34.51
C ASP A 183 -3.11 1.17 -34.21
N GLU A 184 -3.00 1.63 -32.96
CA GLU A 184 -1.95 2.53 -32.48
C GLU A 184 -0.55 1.91 -32.63
N VAL A 185 -0.35 0.72 -32.08
CA VAL A 185 0.92 -0.04 -32.17
C VAL A 185 1.25 -0.43 -33.61
N GLU A 186 0.25 -0.82 -34.42
CA GLU A 186 0.49 -1.05 -35.84
C GLU A 186 0.89 0.23 -36.59
N ASN A 187 0.34 1.39 -36.23
CA ASN A 187 0.67 2.66 -36.87
C ASN A 187 2.04 3.20 -36.41
N MET A 188 2.45 2.99 -35.16
CA MET A 188 3.84 3.21 -34.71
C MET A 188 4.83 2.36 -35.53
N TYR A 189 4.53 1.08 -35.75
CA TYR A 189 5.37 0.19 -36.56
C TYR A 189 5.43 0.63 -38.04
N LYS A 190 4.30 1.06 -38.61
CA LYS A 190 4.22 1.65 -39.98
C LYS A 190 5.03 2.96 -40.08
N ALA A 191 5.07 3.77 -39.02
CA ALA A 191 5.86 5.00 -38.93
C ALA A 191 7.37 4.76 -38.77
N GLY A 192 7.80 3.54 -38.40
CA GLY A 192 9.21 3.15 -38.35
C GLY A 192 9.64 2.41 -37.09
N ALA A 193 8.83 2.38 -36.03
CA ALA A 193 9.22 1.77 -34.75
C ALA A 193 9.57 0.28 -34.89
N ARG A 194 10.69 -0.13 -34.28
CA ARG A 194 11.14 -1.55 -34.21
C ARG A 194 11.47 -2.00 -32.79
N TYR A 195 11.94 -1.08 -31.96
CA TYR A 195 12.19 -1.30 -30.53
C TYR A 195 10.99 -0.77 -29.73
N PHE A 196 10.26 -1.66 -29.07
CA PHE A 196 9.12 -1.33 -28.22
C PHE A 196 9.47 -1.63 -26.76
N VAL A 197 9.47 -0.60 -25.89
CA VAL A 197 9.88 -0.72 -24.48
C VAL A 197 8.71 -0.33 -23.57
N GLU A 198 8.12 -1.30 -22.86
CA GLU A 198 7.12 -1.02 -21.82
C GLU A 198 7.82 -0.41 -20.59
N VAL A 199 7.58 0.88 -20.37
CA VAL A 199 8.02 1.62 -19.18
C VAL A 199 6.89 1.58 -18.14
N GLY A 200 6.91 0.57 -17.27
CA GLY A 200 5.88 0.40 -16.24
C GLY A 200 6.13 -0.82 -15.33
N PRO A 201 5.36 -0.98 -14.24
CA PRO A 201 5.56 -1.99 -13.19
C PRO A 201 5.21 -3.43 -13.59
N LYS A 202 4.76 -3.66 -14.84
CA LYS A 202 4.23 -4.92 -15.34
C LYS A 202 4.69 -5.15 -16.79
N LYS A 203 4.20 -6.24 -17.39
CA LYS A 203 4.56 -6.72 -18.74
C LYS A 203 3.35 -6.82 -19.68
N ALA A 204 2.37 -5.93 -19.51
CA ALA A 204 1.09 -6.00 -20.23
C ALA A 204 1.24 -5.50 -21.68
N LEU A 205 1.79 -4.30 -21.86
CA LEU A 205 1.98 -3.69 -23.18
C LEU A 205 3.04 -4.42 -24.00
N PHE A 206 4.07 -4.99 -23.36
CA PHE A 206 5.03 -5.95 -23.91
C PHE A 206 4.31 -7.16 -24.51
N SER A 207 3.35 -7.73 -23.77
CA SER A 207 2.59 -8.90 -24.22
C SER A 207 1.67 -8.55 -25.38
N PHE A 208 1.01 -7.37 -25.32
CA PHE A 208 0.15 -6.87 -26.39
C PHE A 208 0.93 -6.58 -27.68
N ALA A 209 2.04 -5.83 -27.60
CA ALA A 209 2.89 -5.52 -28.75
C ALA A 209 3.41 -6.78 -29.44
N LYS A 210 3.79 -7.81 -28.67
CA LYS A 210 4.21 -9.11 -29.20
C LYS A 210 3.11 -9.89 -29.93
N ASP A 211 1.84 -9.76 -29.55
CA ASP A 211 0.72 -10.42 -30.26
C ASP A 211 0.22 -9.58 -31.46
N ILE A 212 0.16 -8.25 -31.32
CA ILE A 212 -0.19 -7.33 -32.40
C ILE A 212 0.80 -7.46 -33.56
N LEU A 213 2.11 -7.49 -33.27
CA LEU A 213 3.19 -7.49 -34.25
C LEU A 213 3.88 -8.86 -34.39
N LYS A 214 3.24 -9.97 -33.99
CA LYS A 214 3.82 -11.33 -34.03
C LYS A 214 4.36 -11.76 -35.40
N ASP A 215 3.80 -11.22 -36.48
CA ASP A 215 4.18 -11.51 -37.87
C ASP A 215 5.33 -10.62 -38.38
N LYS A 216 6.04 -9.89 -37.50
CA LYS A 216 7.13 -8.96 -37.82
C LYS A 216 8.48 -9.49 -37.31
N ASN A 217 9.32 -9.95 -38.24
CA ASN A 217 10.59 -10.62 -37.93
C ASN A 217 11.70 -9.68 -37.41
N ASP A 218 11.56 -8.37 -37.59
CA ASP A 218 12.48 -7.30 -37.17
C ASP A 218 12.03 -6.62 -35.86
N LEU A 219 10.98 -7.13 -35.20
CA LEU A 219 10.46 -6.63 -33.93
C LEU A 219 11.39 -6.96 -32.75
N LYS A 220 11.65 -5.95 -31.90
CA LYS A 220 12.29 -6.09 -30.59
C LYS A 220 11.33 -5.54 -29.53
N VAL A 221 11.04 -6.31 -28.47
CA VAL A 221 10.13 -5.89 -27.39
C VAL A 221 10.76 -6.13 -26.02
N PHE A 222 10.63 -5.17 -25.11
CA PHE A 222 11.24 -5.16 -23.77
C PHE A 222 10.27 -4.59 -22.72
N ASN A 223 10.52 -4.85 -21.43
CA ASN A 223 9.76 -4.31 -20.31
C ASN A 223 10.72 -3.93 -19.16
N THR A 224 10.58 -2.72 -18.60
CA THR A 224 11.57 -2.18 -17.64
C THR A 224 11.50 -2.78 -16.25
N LEU A 225 10.30 -3.15 -15.77
CA LEU A 225 10.05 -3.69 -14.43
C LEU A 225 9.20 -4.95 -14.51
N SER A 226 9.10 -5.68 -13.40
CA SER A 226 8.37 -6.95 -13.31
C SER A 226 8.16 -7.32 -11.84
N ALA A 227 6.92 -7.62 -11.43
CA ALA A 227 6.54 -7.93 -10.04
C ALA A 227 7.08 -9.26 -9.47
N LYS A 228 8.23 -9.74 -9.96
CA LYS A 228 9.01 -10.88 -9.47
C LYS A 228 10.53 -10.63 -9.46
N ASP A 229 10.97 -9.50 -10.01
CA ASP A 229 12.38 -9.19 -10.24
C ASP A 229 12.70 -7.89 -9.47
N ASP A 230 13.92 -7.76 -8.94
CA ASP A 230 14.43 -6.52 -8.38
C ASP A 230 14.42 -5.42 -9.45
N ASP A 231 13.72 -4.30 -9.20
CA ASP A 231 13.52 -3.21 -10.16
C ASP A 231 14.83 -2.63 -10.73
N ILE A 232 15.86 -2.45 -9.90
CA ILE A 232 17.15 -1.87 -10.31
C ILE A 232 17.90 -2.86 -11.20
N ASN A 233 17.95 -4.13 -10.78
CA ASN A 233 18.58 -5.19 -11.55
C ASN A 233 17.80 -5.49 -12.85
N LYS A 234 16.47 -5.37 -12.82
CA LYS A 234 15.58 -5.58 -13.97
C LYS A 234 15.67 -4.45 -15.01
N ILE A 235 15.83 -3.19 -14.57
CA ILE A 235 16.14 -2.07 -15.47
C ILE A 235 17.51 -2.29 -16.13
N LYS A 236 18.56 -2.62 -15.35
CA LYS A 236 19.91 -2.85 -15.88
C LYS A 236 19.97 -4.03 -16.86
N ASP A 237 19.30 -5.14 -16.55
CA ASP A 237 19.09 -6.26 -17.47
C ASP A 237 18.45 -5.82 -18.79
N THR A 238 17.45 -4.93 -18.70
CA THR A 238 16.71 -4.43 -19.86
C THR A 238 17.52 -3.48 -20.73
N ILE A 239 18.28 -2.54 -20.14
CA ILE A 239 19.21 -1.65 -20.85
C ILE A 239 20.25 -2.49 -21.62
N ASN A 240 20.90 -3.45 -20.94
CA ASN A 240 21.87 -4.35 -21.56
C ASN A 240 21.26 -5.13 -22.74
N LYS A 241 20.02 -5.60 -22.62
CA LYS A 241 19.31 -6.32 -23.69
C LYS A 241 18.90 -5.43 -24.88
N ILE A 242 18.63 -4.14 -24.65
CA ILE A 242 18.36 -3.17 -25.73
C ILE A 242 19.65 -2.91 -26.52
N ILE A 243 20.76 -2.65 -25.82
CA ILE A 243 22.08 -2.45 -26.45
C ILE A 243 22.52 -3.70 -27.22
N GLN A 244 22.47 -4.88 -26.59
CA GLN A 244 22.78 -6.17 -27.24
C GLN A 244 21.88 -6.52 -28.43
N ALA A 245 20.67 -5.94 -28.50
CA ALA A 245 19.77 -6.17 -29.62
C ALA A 245 20.16 -5.38 -30.89
N GLY A 246 21.10 -4.43 -30.80
CA GLY A 246 21.54 -3.56 -31.90
C GLY A 246 20.94 -2.16 -31.86
N TYR A 247 20.67 -1.60 -30.68
CA TYR A 247 20.30 -0.20 -30.54
C TYR A 247 21.56 0.67 -30.48
N GLU A 248 21.73 1.56 -31.46
CA GLU A 248 22.82 2.54 -31.53
C GLU A 248 22.27 3.90 -31.08
N ASN A 249 22.98 4.60 -30.19
CA ASN A 249 22.50 5.88 -29.64
C ASN A 249 22.39 6.95 -30.73
N GLY A 250 21.19 7.48 -30.94
CA GLY A 250 20.97 8.63 -31.82
C GLY A 250 21.45 9.94 -31.19
N GLU A 251 22.18 10.76 -31.95
CA GLU A 251 22.52 12.14 -31.57
C GLU A 251 21.26 13.03 -31.69
N ILE A 252 20.50 13.14 -30.59
CA ILE A 252 19.35 14.05 -30.46
C ILE A 252 19.61 15.00 -29.29
N GLU A 253 19.45 16.32 -29.51
CA GLU A 253 19.62 17.32 -28.45
C GLU A 253 18.55 17.15 -27.35
N VAL A 254 19.00 16.98 -26.10
CA VAL A 254 18.17 16.57 -24.93
C VAL A 254 17.14 17.63 -24.48
N SER A 255 17.07 18.77 -25.18
CA SER A 255 16.34 19.99 -24.78
C SER A 255 14.89 19.77 -24.31
N ALA A 256 14.12 18.86 -24.92
CA ALA A 256 12.72 18.64 -24.54
C ALA A 256 12.53 17.88 -23.22
N LEU A 257 13.43 16.96 -22.87
CA LEU A 257 13.35 16.14 -21.65
C LEU A 257 13.94 16.85 -20.42
N ASP A 258 14.73 17.91 -20.64
CA ASP A 258 15.15 18.88 -19.62
C ASP A 258 14.19 20.10 -19.51
N GLN A 259 13.30 20.34 -20.48
CA GLN A 259 12.28 21.40 -20.39
C GLN A 259 10.96 20.98 -19.71
N SER A 260 10.77 19.68 -19.43
CA SER A 260 9.66 19.09 -18.62
C SER A 260 9.61 18.86 -16.97
N PHE A 261 11.16 18.76 -15.24
CA PHE A 261 12.67 18.86 -15.17
C PHE A 261 13.11 20.21 -14.56
N GLU A 262 13.69 21.14 -15.33
CA GLU A 262 14.06 22.49 -14.90
C GLU A 262 12.95 23.26 -14.15
N HIS A 263 11.75 23.42 -14.72
CA HIS A 263 10.69 24.25 -14.10
C HIS A 263 10.26 23.78 -12.70
N SER A 264 10.47 22.50 -12.36
CA SER A 264 10.18 21.95 -11.03
C SER A 264 11.23 22.27 -9.95
N ILE A 265 12.41 22.80 -10.32
CA ILE A 265 13.49 23.09 -9.36
C ILE A 265 13.62 24.61 -9.16
N VAL A 266 12.78 25.17 -8.30
CA VAL A 266 12.99 26.53 -7.76
C VAL A 266 14.17 26.50 -6.78
N GLN A 267 15.40 26.59 -7.30
CA GLN A 267 16.58 26.94 -6.50
C GLN A 267 16.49 28.38 -5.99
N LYS A 268 15.62 28.60 -5.00
CA LYS A 268 15.81 29.69 -4.06
C LYS A 268 16.88 29.26 -3.07
N GLU A 269 18.10 29.75 -3.26
CA GLU A 269 19.08 29.79 -2.18
C GLU A 269 18.46 30.52 -0.99
N ILE A 270 18.13 29.79 0.07
CA ILE A 270 17.72 30.38 1.34
C ILE A 270 19.02 30.83 2.02
N PRO A 271 19.23 32.14 2.27
CA PRO A 271 20.49 32.62 2.82
C PRO A 271 20.67 32.11 4.26
N VAL A 272 21.59 31.15 4.43
CA VAL A 272 21.85 30.51 5.73
C VAL A 272 22.66 31.44 6.64
N PHE A 273 21.95 32.29 7.38
CA PHE A 273 22.55 33.14 8.41
C PHE A 273 22.96 32.31 9.64
N THR A 274 24.21 31.86 9.68
CA THR A 274 24.78 31.12 10.82
C THR A 274 24.93 32.02 12.06
N SER A 275 23.95 31.98 12.96
CA SER A 275 23.96 32.72 14.23
C SER A 275 24.77 32.01 15.31
N LYS A 276 25.58 32.75 16.08
CA LYS A 276 26.12 32.27 17.36
C LYS A 276 25.10 32.55 18.46
N LYS A 277 24.97 31.66 19.46
CA LYS A 277 23.93 31.74 20.50
C LYS A 277 23.87 33.07 21.28
N SER A 278 24.94 33.86 21.31
CA SER A 278 24.97 35.23 21.87
C SER A 278 24.09 36.22 21.13
N ASP A 279 23.87 36.01 19.84
CA ASP A 279 23.41 37.07 18.94
C ASP A 279 21.87 37.09 18.80
N PHE A 280 21.18 36.04 19.27
CA PHE A 280 19.72 35.89 19.13
C PHE A 280 18.93 36.92 19.95
N GLU A 281 19.29 37.19 21.20
CA GLU A 281 18.65 38.27 21.98
C GLU A 281 18.93 39.65 21.38
N SER A 282 20.16 39.87 20.89
CA SER A 282 20.52 41.12 20.21
C SER A 282 19.76 41.27 18.88
N PHE A 283 19.53 40.17 18.16
CA PHE A 283 18.72 40.12 16.95
C PHE A 283 17.26 40.47 17.24
N ILE A 284 16.66 39.89 18.29
CA ILE A 284 15.30 40.23 18.75
C ILE A 284 15.19 41.71 19.11
N GLN A 285 16.14 42.25 19.89
CA GLN A 285 16.15 43.67 20.27
C GLN A 285 16.36 44.63 19.08
N LYS A 286 17.12 44.24 18.06
CA LYS A 286 17.40 45.08 16.87
C LYS A 286 16.33 44.99 15.78
N ASN A 287 15.56 43.90 15.74
CA ASN A 287 14.58 43.65 14.69
C ASN A 287 13.15 43.46 15.23
N PRO A 288 12.65 44.28 16.17
CA PRO A 288 11.36 44.05 16.82
C PRO A 288 10.21 44.08 15.81
N SER A 289 10.24 44.96 14.80
CA SER A 289 9.24 45.03 13.74
C SER A 289 9.32 43.88 12.73
N LEU A 290 10.50 43.28 12.53
CA LEU A 290 10.64 42.07 11.73
C LEU A 290 10.06 40.86 12.49
N LEU A 291 10.34 40.78 13.79
CA LEU A 291 9.81 39.73 14.66
C LEU A 291 8.30 39.88 14.85
N GLU A 292 7.79 41.11 15.00
CA GLU A 292 6.37 41.42 15.05
C GLU A 292 5.68 41.04 13.73
N ASN A 293 6.24 41.40 12.57
CA ASN A 293 5.70 40.95 11.29
C ASN A 293 5.80 39.42 11.13
N PHE A 294 6.88 38.77 11.58
CA PHE A 294 7.02 37.31 11.51
C PHE A 294 6.03 36.59 12.44
N LEU A 295 5.85 37.06 13.67
CA LEU A 295 4.86 36.54 14.62
C LEU A 295 3.44 36.84 14.17
N LYS A 296 3.18 38.00 13.56
CA LYS A 296 1.87 38.36 13.01
C LYS A 296 1.55 37.56 11.75
N THR A 297 2.48 37.42 10.82
CA THR A 297 2.34 36.57 9.61
C THR A 297 2.23 35.11 10.02
N GLY A 298 3.02 34.66 10.99
CA GLY A 298 2.92 33.32 11.59
C GLY A 298 1.58 33.11 12.29
N HIS A 299 1.06 34.11 13.01
CA HIS A 299 -0.27 34.07 13.63
C HIS A 299 -1.40 34.12 12.59
N GLU A 300 -1.27 34.88 11.52
CA GLU A 300 -2.22 34.95 10.41
C GLU A 300 -2.19 33.65 9.58
N ILE A 301 -1.03 33.04 9.36
CA ILE A 301 -0.90 31.68 8.78
C ILE A 301 -1.52 30.65 9.74
N TYR A 302 -1.21 30.70 11.04
CA TYR A 302 -1.69 29.76 12.05
C TYR A 302 -3.21 29.90 12.29
N THR A 303 -3.77 31.11 12.27
CA THR A 303 -5.22 31.35 12.35
C THR A 303 -5.92 31.21 11.00
N THR A 304 -5.20 31.24 9.87
CA THR A 304 -5.71 30.74 8.58
C THR A 304 -5.72 29.21 8.56
N TYR A 305 -4.75 28.55 9.19
CA TYR A 305 -4.71 27.08 9.31
C TYR A 305 -5.71 26.54 10.34
N LEU A 306 -5.92 27.25 11.47
CA LEU A 306 -6.96 26.94 12.46
C LEU A 306 -8.33 27.50 12.07
N GLY A 307 -8.41 28.57 11.29
CA GLY A 307 -9.64 28.99 10.61
C GLY A 307 -10.03 28.04 9.48
N LYS A 308 -9.04 27.37 8.88
CA LYS A 308 -9.18 26.15 8.06
C LYS A 308 -9.11 24.86 8.87
N SER A 309 -9.13 24.95 10.20
CA SER A 309 -9.79 23.91 11.00
C SER A 309 -11.30 24.15 10.89
N GLU A 310 -11.80 24.03 9.66
CA GLU A 310 -13.00 23.24 9.47
C GLU A 310 -12.89 22.04 10.42
N THR A 311 -13.90 21.80 11.23
CA THR A 311 -14.05 20.48 11.85
C THR A 311 -14.02 19.49 10.70
N ARG A 312 -12.89 18.81 10.48
CA ARG A 312 -12.69 17.89 9.34
C ARG A 312 -13.93 17.04 9.24
N SER A 313 -14.73 17.29 8.21
CA SER A 313 -15.95 16.52 8.00
C SER A 313 -15.55 15.05 7.91
N VAL A 314 -16.41 14.15 8.36
CA VAL A 314 -16.19 12.71 8.14
C VAL A 314 -16.01 12.42 6.64
N SER A 315 -16.60 13.26 5.78
CA SER A 315 -16.38 13.32 4.31
C SER A 315 -15.04 13.96 3.86
N SER A 316 -14.03 14.01 4.73
CA SER A 316 -12.66 14.52 4.43
C SER A 316 -11.54 13.66 5.03
N LEU A 317 -11.89 12.49 5.55
CA LEU A 317 -10.95 11.39 5.82
C LEU A 317 -10.43 10.85 4.47
N SER A 318 -9.22 10.28 4.44
CA SER A 318 -8.75 9.64 3.21
C SER A 318 -9.59 8.39 2.88
N GLU A 319 -10.08 8.31 1.64
CA GLU A 319 -10.72 7.12 1.07
C GLU A 319 -9.67 6.12 0.51
N GLU A 320 -8.37 6.43 0.61
CA GLU A 320 -7.30 5.55 0.18
C GLU A 320 -7.33 4.20 0.92
N LEU A 321 -7.14 3.12 0.17
CA LEU A 321 -7.12 1.76 0.70
C LEU A 321 -5.82 1.53 1.47
N ILE A 322 -5.93 1.23 2.75
CA ILE A 322 -4.79 0.87 3.60
C ILE A 322 -4.40 -0.58 3.30
N GLY A 323 -3.16 -0.77 2.85
CA GLY A 323 -2.58 -2.10 2.67
C GLY A 323 -2.02 -2.66 3.97
N ILE A 324 -2.29 -3.93 4.24
CA ILE A 324 -1.48 -4.73 5.17
C ILE A 324 -0.19 -5.07 4.43
N THR A 325 0.95 -4.55 4.88
CA THR A 325 2.25 -4.76 4.19
C THR A 325 2.97 -6.02 4.61
N GLY A 326 2.68 -6.55 5.81
CA GLY A 326 3.20 -7.84 6.27
C GLY A 326 2.48 -8.33 7.54
N VAL A 327 2.61 -9.61 7.83
CA VAL A 327 1.94 -10.34 8.92
C VAL A 327 2.94 -11.24 9.65
N GLY A 328 2.75 -11.39 10.97
CA GLY A 328 3.44 -12.36 11.80
C GLY A 328 2.42 -13.12 12.65
N ILE A 329 2.64 -14.40 12.93
CA ILE A 329 1.67 -15.25 13.61
C ILE A 329 2.32 -16.39 14.43
N GLY A 330 2.14 -16.30 15.74
CA GLY A 330 2.42 -17.38 16.67
C GLY A 330 1.22 -18.31 16.83
N LEU A 331 1.43 -19.62 16.82
CA LEU A 331 0.39 -20.65 16.94
C LEU A 331 0.58 -21.56 18.17
N PRO A 332 -0.52 -22.11 18.73
CA PRO A 332 -0.44 -23.21 19.68
C PRO A 332 -0.07 -24.54 18.99
N GLY A 333 0.24 -25.55 19.80
CA GLY A 333 0.55 -26.91 19.37
C GLY A 333 1.84 -27.41 20.04
N LYS A 334 1.74 -28.42 20.91
CA LYS A 334 2.89 -28.93 21.68
C LYS A 334 3.99 -29.56 20.83
N SER A 335 3.69 -29.98 19.61
CA SER A 335 4.61 -30.66 18.69
C SER A 335 5.42 -29.73 17.79
N GLN A 336 5.24 -28.42 17.87
CA GLN A 336 5.84 -27.44 16.95
C GLN A 336 6.49 -26.26 17.70
N ASN A 337 7.18 -25.39 16.96
CA ASN A 337 7.51 -24.05 17.45
C ASN A 337 6.24 -23.18 17.46
N VAL A 338 6.18 -22.19 18.36
CA VAL A 338 5.10 -21.19 18.37
C VAL A 338 5.19 -20.32 17.12
N PHE A 339 6.39 -19.86 16.79
CA PHE A 339 6.71 -19.10 15.58
C PHE A 339 7.48 -20.01 14.62
N ASP A 340 6.99 -20.16 13.39
CA ASP A 340 7.51 -21.10 12.39
C ASP A 340 7.08 -20.66 10.98
N ASP A 341 7.94 -20.79 9.97
CA ASP A 341 7.67 -20.35 8.59
C ASP A 341 6.43 -21.04 7.98
N GLU A 342 6.14 -22.28 8.40
CA GLU A 342 4.99 -23.05 7.90
C GLU A 342 3.64 -22.66 8.56
N ASN A 343 3.62 -21.79 9.59
CA ASN A 343 2.41 -21.51 10.37
C ASN A 343 1.19 -21.09 9.53
N ILE A 344 1.39 -20.23 8.51
CA ILE A 344 0.29 -19.78 7.63
C ILE A 344 -0.23 -20.94 6.76
N ASP A 345 0.65 -21.75 6.19
CA ASP A 345 0.28 -22.90 5.36
C ASP A 345 -0.39 -24.02 6.17
N LEU A 346 -0.01 -24.19 7.45
CA LEU A 346 -0.68 -25.11 8.37
C LEU A 346 -2.13 -24.65 8.67
N ILE A 347 -2.40 -23.35 8.79
CA ILE A 347 -3.78 -22.83 8.90
C ILE A 347 -4.54 -23.05 7.58
N LEU A 348 -3.95 -22.70 6.44
CA LEU A 348 -4.61 -22.79 5.12
C LEU A 348 -4.89 -24.23 4.68
N SER A 349 -4.07 -25.20 5.13
CA SER A 349 -4.31 -26.64 4.94
C SER A 349 -5.31 -27.23 5.95
N GLY A 350 -5.79 -26.45 6.92
CA GLY A 350 -6.80 -26.88 7.89
C GLY A 350 -6.24 -27.72 9.05
N HIS A 351 -4.98 -27.52 9.43
CA HIS A 351 -4.39 -28.20 10.58
C HIS A 351 -5.09 -27.83 11.88
N ASN A 352 -5.16 -28.78 12.83
CA ASN A 352 -5.84 -28.58 14.12
C ASN A 352 -4.84 -28.57 15.28
N PHE A 353 -4.68 -27.40 15.89
CA PHE A 353 -3.71 -27.12 16.96
C PHE A 353 -4.28 -27.30 18.39
N ILE A 354 -5.43 -27.99 18.52
CA ILE A 354 -6.11 -28.21 19.80
C ILE A 354 -5.66 -29.54 20.41
N ASP A 355 -4.79 -29.44 21.41
CA ASP A 355 -4.18 -30.56 22.13
C ASP A 355 -5.03 -31.06 23.31
N THR A 356 -4.81 -32.30 23.73
CA THR A 356 -5.36 -32.83 24.99
C THR A 356 -4.72 -32.14 26.19
N VAL A 357 -5.54 -31.59 27.09
CA VAL A 357 -5.08 -30.97 28.34
C VAL A 357 -4.53 -32.05 29.28
N GLU A 358 -3.36 -31.83 29.87
CA GLU A 358 -2.75 -32.80 30.81
C GLU A 358 -3.54 -32.93 32.11
N ASP A 359 -3.56 -34.12 32.71
CA ASP A 359 -4.39 -34.40 33.88
C ASP A 359 -3.98 -33.61 35.13
N GLU A 360 -2.70 -33.21 35.25
CA GLU A 360 -2.23 -32.27 36.29
C GLU A 360 -2.87 -30.88 36.12
N ILE A 361 -2.98 -30.39 34.88
CA ILE A 361 -3.67 -29.12 34.56
C ILE A 361 -5.17 -29.27 34.80
N LYS A 362 -5.78 -30.42 34.42
CA LYS A 362 -7.20 -30.68 34.71
C LYS A 362 -7.47 -30.67 36.22
N GLN A 363 -6.62 -31.31 37.03
CA GLN A 363 -6.73 -31.31 38.49
C GLN A 363 -6.59 -29.89 39.04
N HIS A 364 -5.61 -29.11 38.59
CA HIS A 364 -5.46 -27.71 39.03
C HIS A 364 -6.64 -26.81 38.63
N ILE A 365 -7.42 -27.16 37.61
CA ILE A 365 -8.67 -26.47 37.26
C ILE A 365 -9.82 -26.96 38.15
N LEU A 366 -9.92 -28.27 38.41
CA LEU A 366 -10.91 -28.87 39.32
C LEU A 366 -10.80 -28.30 40.75
N ASP A 367 -9.57 -28.18 41.26
CA ASP A 367 -9.25 -27.62 42.59
C ASP A 367 -9.73 -26.16 42.79
N LYS A 368 -10.12 -25.46 41.72
CA LYS A 368 -10.70 -24.11 41.77
C LYS A 368 -12.20 -24.08 42.06
N ASN A 369 -12.85 -25.25 42.20
CA ASN A 369 -14.27 -25.39 42.59
C ASN A 369 -15.22 -24.56 41.68
N ILE A 370 -15.10 -24.77 40.37
CA ILE A 370 -15.74 -23.92 39.35
C ILE A 370 -17.21 -24.30 39.16
N ASN A 371 -18.10 -23.31 39.26
CA ASN A 371 -19.51 -23.46 38.86
C ASN A 371 -19.68 -23.05 37.38
N ARG A 372 -19.95 -24.03 36.52
CA ARG A 372 -20.12 -23.87 35.06
C ARG A 372 -21.55 -23.47 34.72
N LEU A 373 -21.73 -22.39 33.97
CA LEU A 373 -23.02 -22.07 33.35
C LEU A 373 -23.25 -22.97 32.13
N VAL A 374 -24.19 -23.90 32.22
CA VAL A 374 -24.68 -24.71 31.09
C VAL A 374 -25.93 -24.06 30.53
N LYS A 375 -26.00 -23.98 29.19
CA LYS A 375 -27.13 -23.45 28.43
C LYS A 375 -27.81 -24.59 27.67
N SER A 376 -29.10 -24.77 27.91
CA SER A 376 -29.92 -25.79 27.27
C SER A 376 -30.41 -25.33 25.89
N PRO A 377 -30.71 -26.27 24.95
CA PRO A 377 -31.26 -25.92 23.63
C PRO A 377 -32.61 -25.20 23.64
N ASP A 378 -33.34 -25.22 24.76
CA ASP A 378 -34.60 -24.50 24.98
C ASP A 378 -34.41 -23.02 25.42
N GLY A 379 -33.15 -22.58 25.59
CA GLY A 379 -32.81 -21.24 26.07
C GLY A 379 -32.76 -21.10 27.59
N SER A 380 -33.06 -22.14 28.35
CA SER A 380 -32.81 -22.16 29.80
C SER A 380 -31.31 -22.27 30.11
N ALA A 381 -30.92 -21.90 31.33
CA ALA A 381 -29.54 -22.04 31.79
C ALA A 381 -29.47 -22.38 33.28
N SER A 382 -28.51 -23.22 33.64
CA SER A 382 -28.26 -23.73 34.99
C SER A 382 -26.78 -23.64 35.34
N PHE A 383 -26.47 -23.48 36.62
CA PHE A 383 -25.11 -23.65 37.12
C PHE A 383 -24.90 -25.11 37.56
N GLU A 384 -23.82 -25.71 37.07
CA GLU A 384 -23.35 -27.04 37.45
C GLU A 384 -22.00 -26.92 38.16
N GLU A 385 -21.86 -27.54 39.32
CA GLU A 385 -20.59 -27.65 40.04
C GLU A 385 -19.67 -28.64 39.30
N ILE A 386 -18.47 -28.21 38.92
CA ILE A 386 -17.43 -29.10 38.38
C ILE A 386 -16.78 -29.83 39.56
N ASN A 387 -17.06 -31.12 39.69
CA ASN A 387 -16.60 -32.00 40.76
C ASN A 387 -15.88 -33.28 40.28
N ASP A 388 -15.71 -33.47 38.97
CA ASP A 388 -14.96 -34.57 38.37
C ASP A 388 -14.07 -34.10 37.20
N LEU A 389 -12.93 -34.78 36.97
CA LEU A 389 -11.98 -34.44 35.92
C LEU A 389 -12.57 -34.52 34.49
N SER A 390 -13.57 -35.36 34.25
CA SER A 390 -14.26 -35.45 32.94
C SER A 390 -15.15 -34.25 32.63
N GLN A 391 -15.48 -33.43 33.63
CA GLN A 391 -16.27 -32.21 33.48
C GLN A 391 -15.39 -30.98 33.20
N VAL A 392 -14.07 -31.09 33.38
CA VAL A 392 -13.06 -30.07 33.09
C VAL A 392 -12.79 -30.01 31.58
N ILE A 393 -12.30 -28.86 31.10
CA ILE A 393 -11.84 -28.72 29.71
C ILE A 393 -10.78 -29.78 29.39
N SER A 394 -11.09 -30.65 28.42
CA SER A 394 -10.22 -31.77 28.03
C SER A 394 -9.36 -31.48 26.82
N LEU A 395 -9.68 -30.41 26.08
CA LEU A 395 -9.05 -29.98 24.84
C LEU A 395 -8.81 -28.47 24.89
N ALA A 396 -7.60 -28.02 24.53
CA ALA A 396 -7.24 -26.60 24.45
C ALA A 396 -6.04 -26.40 23.52
N GLY A 397 -5.90 -25.20 22.94
CA GLY A 397 -4.63 -24.77 22.39
C GLY A 397 -3.61 -24.67 23.54
N GLN A 398 -2.44 -25.30 23.38
CA GLN A 398 -1.38 -25.31 24.38
C GLN A 398 -0.08 -24.83 23.73
N MET A 399 0.75 -24.10 24.47
CA MET A 399 1.95 -23.46 23.92
C MET A 399 2.98 -24.52 23.46
N GLY A 400 3.52 -24.36 22.26
CA GLY A 400 4.62 -25.15 21.72
C GLY A 400 6.00 -24.72 22.24
N LYS A 401 7.06 -25.06 21.51
CA LYS A 401 8.42 -24.52 21.79
C LYS A 401 8.44 -23.02 21.47
N PHE A 402 8.95 -22.22 22.40
CA PHE A 402 9.14 -20.77 22.20
C PHE A 402 10.51 -20.36 22.78
N ASP A 403 11.41 -19.87 21.92
CA ASP A 403 12.75 -19.42 22.32
C ASP A 403 13.04 -18.00 21.78
N PRO A 404 12.44 -16.95 22.37
CA PRO A 404 12.61 -15.57 21.90
C PRO A 404 14.06 -15.06 21.94
N ILE A 405 14.97 -15.75 22.63
CA ILE A 405 16.39 -15.39 22.68
C ILE A 405 17.10 -15.87 21.41
N ASN A 406 16.92 -17.14 21.03
CA ASN A 406 17.58 -17.71 19.85
C ASN A 406 16.81 -17.42 18.55
N ASP A 407 15.48 -17.48 18.59
CA ASP A 407 14.62 -17.32 17.42
C ASP A 407 14.52 -15.84 16.99
N PHE A 408 14.52 -14.88 17.94
CA PHE A 408 14.34 -13.44 17.70
C PHE A 408 15.48 -12.53 18.20
N GLY A 409 16.54 -13.08 18.81
CA GLY A 409 17.68 -12.31 19.33
C GLY A 409 17.36 -11.42 20.54
N LEU A 410 16.22 -11.61 21.21
CA LEU A 410 15.77 -10.73 22.29
C LEU A 410 16.61 -10.89 23.56
N ASN A 411 16.83 -9.78 24.27
CA ASN A 411 17.69 -9.78 25.45
C ASN A 411 17.01 -10.47 26.65
N GLU A 412 17.71 -11.43 27.28
CA GLU A 412 17.23 -12.18 28.45
C GLU A 412 16.68 -11.27 29.58
N LYS A 413 17.38 -10.17 29.90
CA LYS A 413 16.95 -9.24 30.97
C LYS A 413 15.74 -8.39 30.57
N PHE A 414 15.54 -8.16 29.28
CA PHE A 414 14.34 -7.52 28.75
C PHE A 414 13.15 -8.49 28.89
N ILE A 415 13.29 -9.74 28.42
CA ILE A 415 12.26 -10.78 28.55
C ILE A 415 11.86 -11.01 30.02
N GLN A 416 12.83 -11.07 30.95
CA GLN A 416 12.58 -11.17 32.39
C GLN A 416 11.81 -9.98 33.01
N SER A 417 11.65 -8.87 32.28
CA SER A 417 10.84 -7.72 32.69
C SER A 417 9.43 -7.69 32.08
N LEU A 418 9.17 -8.54 31.07
CA LEU A 418 7.90 -8.62 30.35
C LEU A 418 6.91 -9.61 30.98
N ASP A 419 5.67 -9.55 30.53
CA ASP A 419 4.72 -10.67 30.60
C ASP A 419 4.84 -11.55 29.33
N ILE A 420 4.36 -12.79 29.41
CA ILE A 420 4.37 -13.71 28.27
C ILE A 420 3.55 -13.13 27.10
N THR A 421 2.42 -12.49 27.38
CA THR A 421 1.59 -11.82 26.37
C THR A 421 2.37 -10.72 25.63
N PHE A 422 3.18 -9.92 26.34
CA PHE A 422 3.99 -8.89 25.69
C PHE A 422 5.12 -9.51 24.85
N THR A 423 5.72 -10.59 25.33
CA THR A 423 6.83 -11.28 24.64
C THR A 423 6.35 -11.90 23.32
N LEU A 424 5.20 -12.59 23.34
CA LEU A 424 4.54 -13.13 22.14
C LEU A 424 4.16 -12.01 21.14
N ALA A 425 3.51 -10.94 21.62
CA ALA A 425 3.12 -9.82 20.78
C ALA A 425 4.32 -9.10 20.13
N ILE A 426 5.45 -8.99 20.84
CA ILE A 426 6.71 -8.44 20.31
C ILE A 426 7.31 -9.33 19.22
N CYS A 427 7.33 -10.66 19.41
CA CYS A 427 7.81 -11.61 18.40
C CYS A 427 6.96 -11.56 17.12
N ALA A 428 5.63 -11.59 17.25
CA ALA A 428 4.72 -11.43 16.10
C ALA A 428 4.91 -10.07 15.39
N GLY A 429 5.22 -9.00 16.14
CA GLY A 429 5.57 -7.69 15.57
C GLY A 429 6.90 -7.67 14.81
N LEU A 430 7.87 -8.52 15.19
CA LEU A 430 9.14 -8.67 14.47
C LEU A 430 9.01 -9.50 13.19
N GLU A 431 8.20 -10.56 13.21
CA GLU A 431 7.81 -11.28 11.98
C GLU A 431 7.08 -10.35 11.02
N ALA A 432 6.07 -9.60 11.47
CA ALA A 432 5.30 -8.70 10.61
C ALA A 432 6.16 -7.58 9.98
N LEU A 433 7.21 -7.12 10.66
CA LEU A 433 8.21 -6.21 10.08
C LEU A 433 9.10 -6.90 9.04
N THR A 434 9.45 -8.17 9.27
CA THR A 434 10.28 -8.98 8.37
C THR A 434 9.54 -9.32 7.08
N ASP A 435 8.30 -9.80 7.18
CA ASP A 435 7.40 -10.06 6.04
C ASP A 435 7.09 -8.77 5.25
N ALA A 436 6.92 -7.64 5.95
CA ALA A 436 6.77 -6.32 5.30
C ALA A 436 8.05 -5.80 4.62
N GLY A 437 9.18 -6.51 4.70
CA GLY A 437 10.46 -6.07 4.13
C GLY A 437 11.03 -4.82 4.81
N ILE A 438 10.71 -4.59 6.10
CA ILE A 438 11.16 -3.44 6.89
C ILE A 438 12.24 -3.91 7.88
N PRO A 439 13.53 -3.95 7.48
CA PRO A 439 14.59 -4.40 8.36
C PRO A 439 14.81 -3.42 9.51
N LEU A 440 15.09 -3.95 10.70
CA LEU A 440 15.74 -3.16 11.74
C LEU A 440 17.19 -2.89 11.33
N VAL A 441 17.63 -1.65 11.46
CA VAL A 441 18.99 -1.19 11.19
C VAL A 441 19.68 -0.78 12.49
N LYS A 442 21.02 -0.89 12.56
CA LYS A 442 21.76 -0.30 13.68
C LYS A 442 21.61 1.21 13.63
N SER A 443 20.93 1.78 14.62
CA SER A 443 20.87 3.23 14.80
C SER A 443 22.27 3.80 15.07
N SER A 444 22.49 5.08 14.74
CA SER A 444 23.73 5.78 15.07
C SER A 444 23.48 6.83 16.16
N ILE A 445 24.47 7.04 17.04
CA ILE A 445 24.39 8.02 18.12
C ILE A 445 25.58 8.98 18.00
N THR A 446 25.33 10.19 17.52
CA THR A 446 26.33 11.27 17.48
C THR A 446 26.42 11.93 18.85
N THR A 447 27.58 11.84 19.50
CA THR A 447 27.82 12.50 20.79
C THR A 447 27.85 14.03 20.66
N THR A 448 27.75 14.74 21.79
CA THR A 448 28.00 16.19 21.88
C THR A 448 29.42 16.60 21.46
N THR A 449 30.33 15.65 21.27
CA THR A 449 31.69 15.84 20.73
C THR A 449 31.83 15.49 19.24
N GLY A 450 30.72 15.21 18.56
CA GLY A 450 30.70 14.86 17.13
C GLY A 450 31.19 13.45 16.79
N LYS A 451 31.40 12.59 17.79
CA LYS A 451 31.76 11.18 17.57
C LYS A 451 30.50 10.37 17.33
N VAL A 452 30.40 9.70 16.19
CA VAL A 452 29.37 8.70 15.94
C VAL A 452 29.71 7.40 16.68
N LEU A 453 28.71 6.83 17.36
CA LEU A 453 28.75 5.52 17.99
C LEU A 453 27.68 4.63 17.33
N GLU A 454 27.93 3.32 17.24
CA GLU A 454 26.87 2.36 16.97
C GLU A 454 25.90 2.32 18.16
N GLY A 455 24.60 2.38 17.86
CA GLY A 455 23.52 2.18 18.80
C GLY A 455 22.81 0.84 18.58
N GLU A 456 21.68 0.69 19.26
CA GLU A 456 20.81 -0.49 19.17
C GLU A 456 20.10 -0.59 17.82
N TRP A 457 19.57 -1.78 17.52
CA TRP A 457 18.68 -2.01 16.38
C TRP A 457 17.41 -1.14 16.50
N ALA A 458 16.94 -0.62 15.37
CA ALA A 458 15.80 0.30 15.30
C ALA A 458 15.20 0.31 13.88
N LEU A 459 13.99 0.85 13.72
CA LEU A 459 13.49 1.24 12.41
C LEU A 459 14.45 2.26 11.73
N PRO A 460 14.53 2.27 10.39
CA PRO A 460 15.16 3.36 9.63
C PRO A 460 14.62 4.73 10.11
N GLU A 461 15.49 5.74 10.17
CA GLU A 461 15.18 7.02 10.84
C GLU A 461 13.98 7.74 10.21
N GLU A 462 13.83 7.59 8.90
CA GLU A 462 12.71 8.07 8.08
C GLU A 462 11.36 7.46 8.50
N LEU A 463 11.37 6.23 9.03
CA LEU A 463 10.16 5.51 9.43
C LEU A 463 9.81 5.67 10.91
N GLN A 464 10.72 6.22 11.74
CA GLN A 464 10.54 6.29 13.18
C GLN A 464 9.41 7.24 13.59
N GLU A 465 9.39 8.46 13.05
CA GLU A 465 8.35 9.47 13.36
C GLU A 465 6.97 9.04 12.83
N GLU A 466 6.95 8.30 11.70
CA GLU A 466 5.73 7.98 10.96
C GLU A 466 5.10 6.62 11.30
N THR A 467 5.71 5.84 12.20
CA THR A 467 5.21 4.51 12.60
C THR A 467 4.60 4.57 13.99
N GLY A 468 3.29 4.35 14.08
CA GLY A 468 2.57 4.12 15.34
C GLY A 468 2.49 2.64 15.72
N ILE A 469 2.11 2.34 16.96
CA ILE A 469 1.97 0.96 17.47
C ILE A 469 0.70 0.81 18.30
N ILE A 470 -0.11 -0.21 18.03
CA ILE A 470 -1.26 -0.57 18.86
C ILE A 470 -1.06 -1.97 19.41
N PHE A 471 -1.12 -2.11 20.74
CA PHE A 471 -1.13 -3.42 21.39
C PHE A 471 -2.56 -3.83 21.76
N ALA A 472 -3.00 -4.98 21.27
CA ALA A 472 -4.33 -5.54 21.51
C ALA A 472 -4.24 -6.81 22.36
N SER A 473 -4.93 -6.84 23.50
CA SER A 473 -5.01 -8.01 24.38
C SER A 473 -6.19 -7.89 25.35
N ALA A 474 -6.89 -9.00 25.56
CA ALA A 474 -7.93 -9.17 26.57
C ALA A 474 -7.37 -9.34 28.00
N PHE A 475 -6.19 -9.97 28.18
CA PHE A 475 -5.64 -10.34 29.50
C PHE A 475 -4.17 -9.90 29.76
N PRO A 476 -3.76 -8.66 29.39
CA PRO A 476 -2.36 -8.26 29.41
C PRO A 476 -1.77 -8.14 30.82
N GLY A 477 -0.65 -8.81 31.09
CA GLY A 477 0.06 -8.73 32.38
C GLY A 477 -0.58 -9.53 33.53
N TYR A 478 -1.65 -10.29 33.24
CA TYR A 478 -2.41 -11.01 34.26
C TYR A 478 -1.61 -12.19 34.82
N ASP A 479 -0.79 -12.83 33.99
CA ASP A 479 -0.03 -14.02 34.37
C ASP A 479 1.09 -13.66 35.37
N ASN A 480 1.80 -12.55 35.13
CA ASN A 480 2.70 -11.94 36.11
C ASN A 480 1.98 -11.47 37.39
N LEU A 481 0.80 -10.84 37.28
CA LEU A 481 0.03 -10.40 38.45
C LEU A 481 -0.36 -11.58 39.36
N ILE A 482 -0.82 -12.69 38.77
CA ILE A 482 -1.18 -13.91 39.49
C ILE A 482 0.07 -14.53 40.16
N LYS A 483 1.21 -14.57 39.46
CA LYS A 483 2.48 -15.08 40.02
C LYS A 483 2.94 -14.27 41.24
N GLU A 484 2.91 -12.94 41.14
CA GLU A 484 3.31 -12.06 42.25
C GLU A 484 2.32 -12.18 43.44
N ILE A 485 1.00 -12.18 43.21
CA ILE A 485 -0.02 -12.40 44.26
C ILE A 485 0.19 -13.75 44.97
N ASN A 486 0.41 -14.83 44.23
CA ASN A 486 0.65 -16.16 44.80
C ASN A 486 2.01 -16.27 45.52
N GLY A 487 3.01 -15.48 45.12
CA GLY A 487 4.27 -15.33 45.84
C GLY A 487 4.09 -14.70 47.21
N TYR A 488 3.32 -13.60 47.29
CA TYR A 488 3.00 -12.89 48.54
C TYR A 488 2.27 -13.76 49.60
N GLN A 489 1.69 -14.89 49.21
CA GLN A 489 1.06 -15.84 50.13
C GLN A 489 2.01 -16.91 50.69
N LYS A 490 3.23 -17.08 50.15
CA LYS A 490 4.09 -18.24 50.45
C LYS A 490 5.24 -17.98 51.44
N SER A 491 5.64 -16.74 51.69
CA SER A 491 6.61 -16.40 52.75
C SER A 491 6.30 -15.04 53.40
N GLU A 492 6.45 -14.95 54.73
CA GLU A 492 6.37 -13.66 55.43
C GLU A 492 7.69 -12.88 55.41
N GLU A 493 8.82 -13.58 55.25
CA GLU A 493 10.17 -13.02 55.39
C GLU A 493 10.70 -12.35 54.10
N GLU A 494 10.16 -12.69 52.92
CA GLU A 494 10.57 -12.09 51.64
C GLU A 494 9.58 -11.05 51.09
N ARG A 495 8.81 -10.38 51.97
CA ARG A 495 7.85 -9.32 51.63
C ARG A 495 8.52 -8.01 51.14
N SER A 496 9.29 -8.09 50.06
CA SER A 496 9.86 -6.94 49.35
C SER A 496 9.06 -6.64 48.09
N PHE A 497 8.60 -5.41 47.93
CA PHE A 497 7.92 -4.99 46.70
C PHE A 497 8.94 -4.89 45.57
N SER A 498 8.83 -5.77 44.57
CA SER A 498 9.65 -5.73 43.37
C SER A 498 9.52 -4.37 42.69
N ARG A 499 10.63 -3.63 42.56
CA ARG A 499 10.65 -2.35 41.80
C ARG A 499 10.21 -2.52 40.35
N ASN A 500 10.26 -3.75 39.83
CA ASN A 500 9.88 -4.09 38.47
C ASN A 500 8.42 -4.58 38.37
N PHE A 501 7.67 -4.72 39.48
CA PHE A 501 6.28 -5.18 39.51
C PHE A 501 5.39 -4.41 38.52
N LEU A 502 5.49 -3.07 38.52
CA LEU A 502 4.69 -2.24 37.62
C LEU A 502 5.06 -2.46 36.14
N PHE A 503 6.33 -2.75 35.82
CA PHE A 503 6.74 -3.03 34.44
C PHE A 503 6.31 -4.42 33.95
N LYS A 504 6.12 -5.37 34.87
CA LYS A 504 5.61 -6.72 34.62
C LYS A 504 4.10 -6.80 34.44
N VAL A 505 3.35 -5.91 35.08
CA VAL A 505 1.87 -6.01 35.24
C VAL A 505 1.12 -4.90 34.50
N LEU A 506 1.69 -3.70 34.35
CA LEU A 506 1.09 -2.68 33.49
C LEU A 506 1.23 -3.13 32.03
N SER A 507 0.17 -2.94 31.24
CA SER A 507 0.11 -3.28 29.83
C SER A 507 0.95 -2.34 28.96
N LEU A 508 2.27 -2.46 29.06
CA LEU A 508 3.24 -1.58 28.42
C LEU A 508 3.75 -2.10 27.06
N GLY A 509 3.23 -3.22 26.55
CA GLY A 509 3.69 -3.86 25.31
C GLY A 509 3.84 -2.90 24.12
N HIS A 510 2.89 -1.98 23.92
CA HIS A 510 2.98 -0.94 22.88
C HIS A 510 4.19 -0.02 23.06
N ALA A 511 4.44 0.46 24.28
CA ALA A 511 5.53 1.39 24.60
C ALA A 511 6.89 0.69 24.67
N GLN A 512 6.92 -0.56 25.15
CA GLN A 512 8.12 -1.41 25.18
C GLN A 512 8.55 -1.78 23.76
N PHE A 513 7.63 -2.17 22.88
CA PHE A 513 7.93 -2.42 21.47
C PHE A 513 8.34 -1.13 20.74
N ALA A 514 7.63 -0.01 20.98
CA ALA A 514 7.97 1.30 20.42
C ALA A 514 9.39 1.74 20.82
N GLN A 515 9.75 1.60 22.09
CA GLN A 515 11.11 1.89 22.56
C GLN A 515 12.15 0.95 21.91
N MET A 516 11.85 -0.35 21.82
CA MET A 516 12.76 -1.36 21.26
C MET A 516 13.10 -1.09 19.79
N ILE A 517 12.11 -0.72 18.97
CA ILE A 517 12.33 -0.43 17.53
C ILE A 517 12.49 1.08 17.24
N LYS A 518 12.50 1.93 18.27
CA LYS A 518 12.51 3.41 18.19
C LYS A 518 11.39 4.02 17.34
N ALA A 519 10.22 3.39 17.31
CA ALA A 519 9.01 4.02 16.79
C ALA A 519 8.59 5.18 17.71
N LYS A 520 8.38 6.35 17.15
CA LYS A 520 8.07 7.62 17.86
C LYS A 520 6.64 8.10 17.60
N GLY A 521 5.93 7.48 16.64
CA GLY A 521 4.54 7.76 16.34
C GLY A 521 3.59 7.44 17.51
N PRO A 522 2.28 7.73 17.35
CA PRO A 522 1.28 7.45 18.37
C PRO A 522 1.31 5.97 18.75
N ASN A 523 1.26 5.68 20.05
CA ASN A 523 1.19 4.30 20.52
C ASN A 523 0.22 4.13 21.69
N THR A 524 -0.49 3.00 21.72
CA THR A 524 -1.56 2.77 22.70
C THR A 524 -1.87 1.29 22.93
N GLN A 525 -2.60 1.00 24.00
CA GLN A 525 -3.21 -0.29 24.29
C GLN A 525 -4.70 -0.26 23.91
N ILE A 526 -5.26 -1.38 23.45
CA ILE A 526 -6.70 -1.59 23.51
C ILE A 526 -7.09 -2.98 24.08
N ASN A 527 -8.23 -3.02 24.76
CA ASN A 527 -8.89 -4.22 25.23
C ASN A 527 -10.39 -4.08 24.99
N ALA A 528 -10.93 -4.98 24.16
CA ALA A 528 -12.35 -5.22 23.95
C ALA A 528 -12.64 -6.73 23.93
N ALA A 529 -12.01 -7.46 24.85
CA ALA A 529 -12.01 -8.92 24.89
C ALA A 529 -11.69 -9.53 23.51
N CYS A 530 -12.52 -10.45 23.00
CA CYS A 530 -12.34 -11.13 21.72
C CYS A 530 -12.33 -10.20 20.48
N ALA A 531 -12.71 -8.92 20.61
CA ALA A 531 -12.70 -7.94 19.52
C ALA A 531 -11.47 -7.01 19.54
N SER A 532 -10.53 -7.18 20.49
CA SER A 532 -9.39 -6.25 20.69
C SER A 532 -8.59 -6.01 19.41
N THR A 533 -8.19 -7.07 18.70
CA THR A 533 -7.40 -6.95 17.46
C THR A 533 -8.18 -6.29 16.33
N THR A 534 -9.47 -6.62 16.17
CA THR A 534 -10.35 -5.99 15.18
C THR A 534 -10.52 -4.49 15.45
N GLN A 535 -10.67 -4.11 16.72
CA GLN A 535 -10.76 -2.70 17.10
C GLN A 535 -9.41 -1.97 16.94
N ALA A 536 -8.29 -2.63 17.21
CA ALA A 536 -6.96 -2.10 16.93
C ALA A 536 -6.74 -1.82 15.43
N ILE A 537 -7.21 -2.70 14.54
CA ILE A 537 -7.17 -2.49 13.09
C ILE A 537 -8.03 -1.26 12.70
N GLY A 538 -9.23 -1.10 13.25
CA GLY A 538 -10.06 0.09 13.01
C GLY A 538 -9.41 1.40 13.51
N ILE A 539 -8.73 1.36 14.65
CA ILE A 539 -8.00 2.53 15.17
C ILE A 539 -6.73 2.81 14.36
N ALA A 540 -6.05 1.78 13.85
CA ALA A 540 -4.94 1.92 12.92
C ALA A 540 -5.40 2.61 11.62
N GLU A 541 -6.55 2.19 11.10
CA GLU A 541 -7.21 2.82 9.95
C GLU A 541 -7.56 4.29 10.21
N ASP A 542 -8.19 4.61 11.33
CA ASP A 542 -8.47 6.00 11.75
C ASP A 542 -7.18 6.83 11.88
N TRP A 543 -6.11 6.28 12.45
CA TRP A 543 -4.85 6.99 12.63
C TRP A 543 -4.17 7.33 11.30
N ILE A 544 -4.18 6.41 10.35
CA ILE A 544 -3.64 6.63 9.00
C ILE A 544 -4.54 7.61 8.23
N LYS A 545 -5.86 7.38 8.19
CA LYS A 545 -6.83 8.26 7.48
C LYS A 545 -6.92 9.67 8.05
N THR A 546 -6.58 9.87 9.32
CA THR A 546 -6.46 11.22 9.92
C THR A 546 -5.06 11.83 9.80
N GLY A 547 -4.05 11.09 9.34
CA GLY A 547 -2.69 11.58 9.18
C GLY A 547 -1.92 11.74 10.49
N ARG A 548 -2.15 10.85 11.47
CA ARG A 548 -1.39 10.80 12.74
C ARG A 548 -0.08 10.03 12.61
N CYS A 549 0.00 9.14 11.62
CA CYS A 549 1.14 8.30 11.26
C CYS A 549 0.85 7.69 9.87
N ASN A 550 1.89 7.36 9.11
CA ASN A 550 1.73 6.74 7.78
C ASN A 550 1.72 5.20 7.85
N ARG A 551 2.09 4.64 9.01
CA ARG A 551 2.09 3.20 9.30
C ARG A 551 1.64 2.96 10.73
N VAL A 552 0.95 1.85 10.96
CA VAL A 552 0.71 1.32 12.31
C VAL A 552 1.10 -0.15 12.34
N ILE A 553 1.86 -0.56 13.36
CA ILE A 553 2.05 -1.98 13.67
C ILE A 553 1.03 -2.36 14.74
N VAL A 554 0.10 -3.26 14.39
CA VAL A 554 -0.84 -3.86 15.35
C VAL A 554 -0.20 -5.14 15.87
N ILE A 555 0.17 -5.17 17.14
CA ILE A 555 0.69 -6.36 17.83
C ILE A 555 -0.38 -6.91 18.77
N ALA A 556 -0.58 -8.23 18.79
CA ALA A 556 -1.63 -8.87 19.57
C ALA A 556 -1.18 -10.23 20.11
N ALA A 557 -1.65 -10.56 21.31
CA ALA A 557 -1.52 -11.87 21.96
C ALA A 557 -2.49 -11.95 23.15
N ASP A 558 -2.87 -13.16 23.55
CA ASP A 558 -3.64 -13.50 24.75
C ASP A 558 -3.32 -14.95 25.18
#